data_AF-A0A0C3Q0R7-F1
#
_entry.id   AF-A0A0C3Q0R7-F1
#
_cell.length_a   1.000
_cell.length_b   1.000
_cell.length_c   1.000
_cell.angle_alpha   90.00
_cell.angle_beta   90.00
_cell.angle_gamma   90.00
#
_symmetry.space_group_name_H-M   'P 1'
#
loop_
_entity.id
_entity.type
_entity.pdbx_description
1 polymer ?
#
loop_
_entity_poly.entity_id
_entity_poly.type
_entity_poly.pdbx_seq_one_letter_code
_entity_poly.pdbx_strand_id
1 'polypeptide(L)'
;MAPYQYELPTTGAISFTDICIDGTGSYTVALVEATTARANLRSILKEHKHGAGEKDYLRIIKTADGYLPHIYSIIACVTAGELSLRASPVFSWRSTLSSRGFATPSSRTDVPSLYADLAFTLLTLAYAYSNLSSVTLAAIGQYELERTISDAERKAKDEKLNFAANLLARASGVYEHLAEKVLPEWDKAIGATKTERPPELAKVVVTALAKMAVADANQLAIRKLMTRSAYDSTLTPGPPLPKSHPPTSLLGKLYINASSLYTSALSLVNAASPTSNDSKEVNANLRHYLSDESTFCSAMSHRWFGVDAGEAPGRCGEGVAFLAWSKSELESLKESKLKLSVGGKVNKEEKAAKKDRLADELDSAKVFL
;
A
#
# COMPACT_ATOMS: atom_id res chain seq x y z
N MET A 1 9.13 10.09 0.69
CA MET A 1 8.54 8.89 1.34
C MET A 1 8.08 7.97 0.23
N ALA A 2 8.49 6.70 0.25
CA ALA A 2 8.06 5.71 -0.74
C ALA A 2 7.11 4.71 -0.03
N PRO A 3 5.86 4.57 -0.51
CA PRO A 3 4.91 3.56 -0.02
C PRO A 3 5.48 2.15 -0.11
N TYR A 4 4.88 1.22 0.63
CA TYR A 4 5.26 -0.19 0.57
C TYR A 4 5.17 -0.74 -0.86
N GLN A 5 6.24 -1.41 -1.32
CA GLN A 5 6.26 -2.03 -2.64
C GLN A 5 5.75 -3.47 -2.58
N TYR A 6 4.68 -3.73 -3.32
CA TYR A 6 4.05 -5.05 -3.39
C TYR A 6 4.60 -5.91 -4.52
N GLU A 7 4.78 -7.20 -4.24
CA GLU A 7 4.89 -8.20 -5.30
C GLU A 7 3.50 -8.51 -5.84
N LEU A 8 3.33 -8.42 -7.16
CA LEU A 8 2.06 -8.74 -7.81
C LEU A 8 1.88 -10.25 -7.92
N PRO A 9 0.71 -10.80 -7.55
CA PRO A 9 0.46 -12.23 -7.68
C PRO A 9 0.38 -12.63 -9.16
N THR A 10 0.62 -13.90 -9.45
CA THR A 10 0.46 -14.46 -10.81
C THR A 10 -0.56 -15.58 -10.79
N THR A 11 -1.23 -15.78 -11.93
CA THR A 11 -2.34 -16.73 -12.02
C THR A 11 -2.15 -17.87 -13.03
N GLY A 12 -2.91 -18.95 -12.85
CA GLY A 12 -3.05 -20.09 -13.75
C GLY A 12 -3.88 -19.78 -14.99
N ALA A 13 -3.79 -20.64 -16.01
CA ALA A 13 -4.65 -20.56 -17.19
C ALA A 13 -6.03 -21.13 -16.83
N ILE A 14 -7.09 -20.48 -17.29
CA ILE A 14 -8.48 -20.91 -17.11
C ILE A 14 -9.26 -20.57 -18.38
N SER A 15 -10.25 -21.40 -18.66
CA SER A 15 -11.21 -21.25 -19.74
C SER A 15 -12.62 -21.23 -19.16
N PHE A 16 -13.33 -20.12 -19.30
CA PHE A 16 -14.70 -20.00 -18.77
C PHE A 16 -15.70 -20.83 -19.55
N THR A 17 -15.44 -21.11 -20.83
CA THR A 17 -16.25 -22.03 -21.64
C THR A 17 -16.15 -23.48 -21.17
N ASP A 18 -15.06 -23.85 -20.49
CA ASP A 18 -14.88 -25.20 -19.95
C ASP A 18 -15.53 -25.36 -18.57
N ILE A 19 -15.65 -24.24 -17.84
CA ILE A 19 -16.18 -24.19 -16.47
C ILE A 19 -17.69 -23.95 -16.45
N CYS A 20 -18.17 -23.02 -17.29
CA CYS A 20 -19.57 -22.61 -17.33
C CYS A 20 -20.33 -23.42 -18.37
N ILE A 21 -21.55 -23.81 -18.04
CA ILE A 21 -22.51 -24.44 -18.91
C ILE A 21 -23.59 -23.41 -19.21
N ASP A 22 -23.67 -23.00 -20.48
CA ASP A 22 -24.72 -22.16 -21.01
C ASP A 22 -25.75 -23.03 -21.73
N GLY A 23 -26.88 -23.28 -21.06
CA GLY A 23 -27.97 -24.08 -21.63
C GLY A 23 -28.73 -23.39 -22.75
N THR A 24 -28.60 -22.06 -22.88
CA THR A 24 -29.32 -21.25 -23.87
C THR A 24 -28.47 -20.97 -25.12
N GLY A 25 -27.14 -21.03 -24.99
CA GLY A 25 -26.17 -20.66 -26.01
C GLY A 25 -25.95 -19.15 -26.16
N SER A 26 -26.71 -18.32 -25.44
CA SER A 26 -26.72 -16.85 -25.56
C SER A 26 -25.44 -16.16 -25.07
N TYR A 27 -24.69 -16.81 -24.18
CA TYR A 27 -23.52 -16.26 -23.50
C TYR A 27 -22.19 -16.79 -24.04
N THR A 28 -22.22 -17.67 -25.05
CA THR A 28 -21.02 -18.31 -25.63
C THR A 28 -19.93 -17.29 -25.99
N VAL A 29 -20.29 -16.21 -26.69
CA VAL A 29 -19.33 -15.16 -27.10
C VAL A 29 -18.76 -14.44 -25.87
N ALA A 30 -19.61 -14.05 -24.92
CA ALA A 30 -19.19 -13.36 -23.71
C ALA A 30 -18.23 -14.20 -22.84
N LEU A 31 -18.43 -15.53 -22.79
CA LEU A 31 -17.53 -16.45 -22.08
C LEU A 31 -16.15 -16.56 -22.76
N VAL A 32 -16.10 -16.52 -24.09
CA VAL A 32 -14.84 -16.47 -24.86
C VAL A 32 -14.11 -15.15 -24.64
N GLU A 33 -14.84 -14.03 -24.64
CA GLU A 33 -14.28 -12.70 -24.33
C GLU A 33 -13.72 -12.64 -22.91
N ALA A 34 -14.48 -13.13 -21.91
CA ALA A 34 -14.01 -13.22 -20.53
C ALA A 34 -12.74 -14.07 -20.40
N THR A 35 -12.67 -15.19 -21.13
CA THR A 35 -11.49 -16.06 -21.17
C THR A 35 -10.29 -15.33 -21.76
N THR A 36 -10.50 -14.59 -22.84
CA THR A 36 -9.47 -13.76 -23.49
C THR A 36 -8.99 -12.64 -22.56
N ALA A 37 -9.90 -11.90 -21.94
CA ALA A 37 -9.58 -10.82 -21.00
C ALA A 37 -8.74 -11.34 -19.81
N ARG A 38 -9.13 -12.49 -19.25
CA ARG A 38 -8.38 -13.14 -18.17
C ARG A 38 -7.01 -13.65 -18.63
N ALA A 39 -6.92 -14.19 -19.85
CA ALA A 39 -5.65 -14.63 -20.44
C ALA A 39 -4.68 -13.46 -20.66
N ASN A 40 -5.19 -12.29 -21.07
CA ASN A 40 -4.42 -11.05 -21.19
C ASN A 40 -3.88 -10.59 -19.83
N LEU A 41 -4.73 -10.58 -18.79
CA LEU A 41 -4.30 -10.27 -17.41
C LEU A 41 -3.17 -11.20 -16.96
N ARG A 42 -3.33 -12.51 -17.16
CA ARG A 42 -2.29 -13.49 -16.85
C ARG A 42 -0.99 -13.24 -17.61
N SER A 43 -1.08 -12.93 -18.91
CA SER A 43 0.08 -12.68 -19.77
C SER A 43 0.89 -11.48 -19.25
N ILE A 44 0.20 -10.38 -18.96
CA ILE A 44 0.83 -9.15 -18.46
C ILE A 44 1.42 -9.35 -17.06
N LEU A 45 0.76 -10.08 -16.16
CA LEU A 45 1.33 -10.38 -14.83
C LEU A 45 2.57 -11.27 -14.93
N LYS A 46 2.60 -12.20 -15.89
CA LYS A 46 3.79 -13.02 -16.17
C LYS A 46 4.92 -12.18 -16.77
N GLU A 47 4.61 -11.33 -17.74
CA GLU A 47 5.55 -10.39 -18.36
C GLU A 47 6.17 -9.49 -17.29
N HIS A 48 5.34 -8.86 -16.44
CA HIS A 48 5.79 -8.02 -15.34
C HIS A 48 6.69 -8.77 -14.32
N LYS A 49 6.43 -10.07 -14.09
CA LYS A 49 7.26 -10.87 -13.17
C LYS A 49 8.65 -11.19 -13.71
N HIS A 50 8.78 -11.41 -15.02
CA HIS A 50 10.04 -11.84 -15.65
C HIS A 50 10.77 -10.71 -16.39
N GLY A 51 10.10 -9.58 -16.63
CA GLY A 51 10.66 -8.42 -17.30
C GLY A 51 11.73 -7.74 -16.44
N ALA A 52 12.89 -7.49 -17.05
CA ALA A 52 14.00 -6.75 -16.44
C ALA A 52 13.90 -5.22 -16.66
N GLY A 53 12.85 -4.75 -17.35
CA GLY A 53 12.66 -3.34 -17.71
C GLY A 53 11.77 -2.55 -16.76
N GLU A 54 11.46 -1.31 -17.16
CA GLU A 54 10.53 -0.43 -16.45
C GLU A 54 9.16 -1.10 -16.31
N LYS A 55 8.61 -1.06 -15.09
CA LYS A 55 7.37 -1.74 -14.76
C LYS A 55 6.17 -0.85 -15.08
N ASP A 56 5.45 -1.20 -16.15
CA ASP A 56 4.23 -0.50 -16.54
C ASP A 56 3.01 -0.98 -15.72
N TYR A 57 2.83 -0.37 -14.54
CA TYR A 57 1.67 -0.62 -13.69
C TYR A 57 0.35 -0.09 -14.29
N LEU A 58 0.41 0.91 -15.18
CA LEU A 58 -0.79 1.45 -15.83
C LEU A 58 -1.42 0.41 -16.76
N ARG A 59 -0.60 -0.34 -17.51
CA ARG A 59 -1.05 -1.45 -18.35
C ARG A 59 -1.71 -2.56 -17.52
N ILE A 60 -1.21 -2.83 -16.32
CA ILE A 60 -1.81 -3.80 -15.39
C ILE A 60 -3.18 -3.31 -14.92
N ILE A 61 -3.28 -2.06 -14.47
CA ILE A 61 -4.53 -1.44 -14.01
C ILE A 61 -5.58 -1.50 -15.13
N LYS A 62 -5.25 -1.03 -16.34
CA LYS A 62 -6.18 -1.05 -17.48
C LYS A 62 -6.66 -2.46 -17.84
N THR A 63 -5.78 -3.44 -17.76
CA THR A 63 -6.13 -4.84 -18.08
C THR A 63 -7.01 -5.45 -16.99
N ALA A 64 -6.74 -5.18 -15.72
CA ALA A 64 -7.59 -5.60 -14.61
C ALA A 64 -8.97 -4.94 -14.68
N ASP A 65 -9.03 -3.63 -14.93
CA ASP A 65 -10.28 -2.88 -15.12
C ASP A 65 -11.09 -3.41 -16.31
N GLY A 66 -10.43 -3.83 -17.39
CA GLY A 66 -11.10 -4.47 -18.53
C GLY A 66 -11.64 -5.86 -18.22
N TYR A 67 -11.01 -6.61 -17.30
CA TYR A 67 -11.44 -7.95 -16.92
C TYR A 67 -12.55 -7.96 -15.85
N LEU A 68 -12.53 -7.00 -14.91
CA LEU A 68 -13.46 -6.96 -13.78
C LEU A 68 -14.95 -7.06 -14.18
N PRO A 69 -15.45 -6.32 -15.19
CA PRO A 69 -16.84 -6.45 -15.62
C PRO A 69 -17.23 -7.87 -16.02
N HIS A 70 -16.34 -8.61 -16.69
CA HIS A 70 -16.61 -9.97 -17.13
C HIS A 70 -16.75 -10.95 -15.95
N ILE A 71 -15.87 -10.87 -14.95
CA ILE A 71 -15.98 -11.77 -13.79
C ILE A 71 -17.21 -11.42 -12.94
N TYR A 72 -17.56 -10.14 -12.80
CA TYR A 72 -18.81 -9.74 -12.14
C TYR A 72 -20.04 -10.24 -12.89
N SER A 73 -20.08 -10.14 -14.22
CA SER A 73 -21.22 -10.61 -15.01
C SER A 73 -21.37 -12.13 -14.93
N ILE A 74 -20.26 -12.88 -14.96
CA ILE A 74 -20.30 -14.34 -14.80
C ILE A 74 -20.84 -14.72 -13.42
N ILE A 75 -20.36 -14.07 -12.34
CA ILE A 75 -20.88 -14.30 -10.98
C ILE A 75 -22.37 -14.01 -10.90
N ALA A 76 -22.83 -12.91 -11.50
CA ALA A 76 -24.23 -12.52 -11.52
C ALA A 76 -25.11 -13.54 -12.26
N CYS A 77 -24.71 -13.96 -13.47
CA CYS A 77 -25.43 -14.97 -14.26
C CYS A 77 -25.47 -16.33 -13.56
N VAL A 78 -24.38 -16.74 -12.90
CA VAL A 78 -24.37 -17.98 -12.10
C VAL A 78 -25.31 -17.87 -10.89
N THR A 79 -25.33 -16.73 -10.21
CA THR A 79 -26.21 -16.49 -9.06
C THR A 79 -27.69 -16.42 -9.47
N ALA A 80 -27.98 -15.89 -10.66
CA ALA A 80 -29.32 -15.85 -11.25
C ALA A 80 -29.78 -17.21 -11.81
N GLY A 81 -28.88 -18.20 -11.92
CA GLY A 81 -29.17 -19.52 -12.51
C GLY A 81 -29.21 -19.53 -14.04
N GLU A 82 -28.79 -18.45 -14.70
CA GLU A 82 -28.68 -18.37 -16.17
C GLU A 82 -27.48 -19.17 -16.69
N LEU A 83 -26.40 -19.21 -15.91
CA LEU A 83 -25.25 -20.07 -16.14
C LEU A 83 -25.16 -21.10 -15.02
N SER A 84 -24.81 -22.34 -15.37
CA SER A 84 -24.50 -23.38 -14.38
C SER A 84 -23.01 -23.71 -14.42
N LEU A 85 -22.45 -24.20 -13.31
CA LEU A 85 -21.04 -24.59 -13.23
C LEU A 85 -20.91 -26.09 -13.44
N ARG A 86 -20.05 -26.52 -14.37
CA ARG A 86 -19.76 -27.94 -14.65
C ARG A 86 -19.14 -28.64 -13.44
N ALA A 87 -18.28 -27.93 -12.74
CA ALA A 87 -17.65 -28.33 -11.48
C ALA A 87 -17.30 -27.07 -10.68
N SER A 88 -16.95 -27.24 -9.40
CA SER A 88 -16.44 -26.12 -8.60
C SER A 88 -15.16 -25.57 -9.25
N PRO A 89 -15.15 -24.31 -9.72
CA PRO A 89 -14.00 -23.78 -10.44
C PRO A 89 -12.85 -23.53 -9.48
N VAL A 90 -11.67 -24.05 -9.83
CA VAL A 90 -10.46 -23.91 -9.02
C VAL A 90 -9.52 -22.92 -9.69
N PHE A 91 -9.21 -21.84 -8.98
CA PHE A 91 -8.32 -20.77 -9.45
C PHE A 91 -6.96 -20.88 -8.77
N SER A 92 -5.91 -21.04 -9.58
CA SER A 92 -4.54 -21.11 -9.09
C SER A 92 -3.89 -19.74 -9.06
N TRP A 93 -3.64 -19.21 -7.86
CA TRP A 93 -2.99 -17.91 -7.64
C TRP A 93 -1.75 -18.06 -6.78
N ARG A 94 -0.75 -17.20 -6.99
CA ARG A 94 0.44 -17.16 -6.13
C ARG A 94 0.24 -16.21 -4.96
N SER A 95 0.47 -16.69 -3.74
CA SER A 95 0.48 -15.84 -2.56
C SER A 95 1.74 -14.97 -2.51
N THR A 96 1.57 -13.70 -2.14
CA THR A 96 2.66 -12.71 -2.08
C THR A 96 2.93 -12.16 -0.69
N LEU A 97 1.98 -12.29 0.25
CA LEU A 97 2.12 -11.82 1.64
C LEU A 97 2.24 -12.95 2.67
N SER A 98 2.16 -14.22 2.29
CA SER A 98 2.49 -15.33 3.20
C SER A 98 3.97 -15.29 3.61
N SER A 99 4.27 -15.59 4.87
CA SER A 99 5.65 -15.66 5.35
C SER A 99 6.42 -16.75 4.59
N ARG A 100 7.70 -16.47 4.35
CA ARG A 100 8.57 -17.26 3.48
C ARG A 100 9.64 -17.91 4.34
N GLY A 101 9.73 -19.24 4.30
CA GLY A 101 10.99 -19.91 4.57
C GLY A 101 12.01 -19.51 3.50
N PHE A 102 13.30 -19.41 3.86
CA PHE A 102 14.40 -18.91 3.02
C PHE A 102 14.63 -19.70 1.71
N ALA A 103 13.94 -20.84 1.50
CA ALA A 103 14.19 -21.80 0.43
C ALA A 103 12.99 -22.13 -0.48
N THR A 104 11.78 -21.63 -0.20
CA THR A 104 10.58 -22.09 -0.93
C THR A 104 10.07 -21.02 -1.91
N PRO A 105 9.99 -21.29 -3.22
CA PRO A 105 9.34 -20.38 -4.15
C PRO A 105 7.87 -20.19 -3.76
N SER A 106 7.33 -18.98 -3.95
CA SER A 106 5.91 -18.63 -3.69
C SER A 106 4.99 -19.77 -4.13
N SER A 107 4.33 -20.40 -3.15
CA SER A 107 3.42 -21.52 -3.39
C SER A 107 2.21 -21.02 -4.17
N ARG A 108 1.82 -21.78 -5.18
CA ARG A 108 0.52 -21.59 -5.79
C ARG A 108 -0.51 -22.16 -4.83
N THR A 109 -1.51 -21.36 -4.51
CA THR A 109 -2.67 -21.80 -3.77
C THR A 109 -3.80 -21.97 -4.77
N ASP A 110 -4.37 -23.16 -4.78
CA ASP A 110 -5.54 -23.48 -5.55
C ASP A 110 -6.77 -23.15 -4.70
N VAL A 111 -7.51 -22.13 -5.13
CA VAL A 111 -8.62 -21.58 -4.38
C VAL A 111 -9.92 -21.80 -5.16
N PRO A 112 -10.82 -22.67 -4.70
CA PRO A 112 -12.13 -22.87 -5.33
C PRO A 112 -13.02 -21.63 -5.12
N SER A 113 -13.73 -21.24 -6.18
CA SER A 113 -14.78 -20.19 -6.28
C SER A 113 -14.45 -19.10 -7.30
N LEU A 114 -15.48 -18.64 -8.03
CA LEU A 114 -15.40 -17.45 -8.88
C LEU A 114 -15.02 -16.18 -8.07
N TYR A 115 -15.49 -16.10 -6.83
CA TYR A 115 -15.14 -15.00 -5.92
C TYR A 115 -13.66 -14.99 -5.55
N ALA A 116 -12.98 -16.14 -5.60
CA ALA A 116 -11.53 -16.18 -5.38
C ALA A 116 -10.79 -15.42 -6.50
N ASP A 117 -11.20 -15.63 -7.75
CA ASP A 117 -10.61 -14.95 -8.90
C ASP A 117 -10.88 -13.45 -8.87
N LEU A 118 -12.11 -13.06 -8.53
CA LEU A 118 -12.48 -11.66 -8.32
C LEU A 118 -11.64 -11.02 -7.20
N ALA A 119 -11.53 -11.70 -6.05
CA ALA A 119 -10.79 -11.20 -4.89
C ALA A 119 -9.30 -10.99 -5.22
N PHE A 120 -8.65 -11.96 -5.87
CA PHE A 120 -7.25 -11.81 -6.29
C PHE A 120 -7.06 -10.75 -7.38
N THR A 121 -8.03 -10.59 -8.29
CA THR A 121 -7.98 -9.55 -9.32
C THR A 121 -8.05 -8.15 -8.67
N LEU A 122 -8.98 -7.94 -7.75
CA LEU A 122 -9.09 -6.68 -6.99
C LEU A 122 -7.85 -6.43 -6.13
N LEU A 123 -7.31 -7.46 -5.48
CA LEU A 123 -6.07 -7.35 -4.71
C LEU A 123 -4.89 -6.93 -5.60
N THR A 124 -4.79 -7.52 -6.81
CA THR A 124 -3.77 -7.17 -7.80
C THR A 124 -3.91 -5.72 -8.26
N LEU A 125 -5.15 -5.27 -8.49
CA LEU A 125 -5.46 -3.89 -8.85
C LEU A 125 -5.01 -2.91 -7.75
N ALA A 126 -5.33 -3.20 -6.48
CA ALA A 126 -4.91 -2.38 -5.35
C ALA A 126 -3.39 -2.31 -5.21
N TYR A 127 -2.69 -3.44 -5.36
CA TYR A 127 -1.22 -3.46 -5.39
C TYR A 127 -0.63 -2.66 -6.55
N ALA A 128 -1.23 -2.74 -7.73
CA ALA A 128 -0.78 -1.97 -8.89
C ALA A 128 -0.96 -0.46 -8.66
N TYR A 129 -2.05 -0.02 -8.03
CA TYR A 129 -2.25 1.38 -7.63
C TYR A 129 -1.19 1.85 -6.63
N SER A 130 -0.90 1.08 -5.58
CA SER A 130 0.13 1.41 -4.60
C SER A 130 1.52 1.48 -5.24
N ASN A 131 1.87 0.50 -6.09
CA ASN A 131 3.16 0.49 -6.77
C ASN A 131 3.31 1.62 -7.79
N LEU A 132 2.24 1.98 -8.52
CA LEU A 132 2.25 3.12 -9.43
C LEU A 132 2.46 4.43 -8.67
N SER A 133 1.87 4.57 -7.47
CA SER A 133 2.13 5.69 -6.57
C SER A 133 3.62 5.75 -6.19
N SER A 134 4.22 4.63 -5.79
CA SER A 134 5.66 4.56 -5.47
C SER A 134 6.56 4.94 -6.64
N VAL A 135 6.30 4.45 -7.86
CA VAL A 135 7.08 4.85 -9.04
C VAL A 135 6.89 6.32 -9.37
N THR A 136 5.67 6.83 -9.27
CA THR A 136 5.38 8.26 -9.49
C THR A 136 6.17 9.14 -8.51
N LEU A 137 6.25 8.74 -7.24
CA LEU A 137 7.00 9.46 -6.22
C LEU A 137 8.51 9.39 -6.42
N ALA A 138 9.02 8.23 -6.85
CA ALA A 138 10.44 8.06 -7.18
C ALA A 138 10.85 9.00 -8.33
N ALA A 139 10.00 9.13 -9.36
CA ALA A 139 10.25 10.01 -10.49
C ALA A 139 10.20 11.51 -10.13
N ILE A 140 9.42 11.89 -9.11
CA ILE A 140 9.31 13.29 -8.65
C ILE A 140 10.52 13.71 -7.79
N GLY A 141 11.13 12.78 -7.05
CA GLY A 141 12.26 13.07 -6.16
C GLY A 141 11.89 14.03 -5.01
N GLN A 142 12.89 14.68 -4.39
CA GLN A 142 12.75 15.70 -3.34
C GLN A 142 12.77 17.13 -3.94
N TYR A 143 11.90 17.37 -4.91
CA TYR A 143 11.85 18.64 -5.64
C TYR A 143 11.60 19.88 -4.78
N GLU A 144 10.92 19.71 -3.64
CA GLU A 144 10.67 20.78 -2.69
C GLU A 144 11.96 21.33 -2.06
N LEU A 145 13.09 20.62 -2.19
CA LEU A 145 14.40 21.06 -1.73
C LEU A 145 15.29 21.63 -2.85
N GLU A 146 14.81 21.64 -4.10
CA GLU A 146 15.57 22.17 -5.24
C GLU A 146 15.54 23.70 -5.25
N ARG A 147 16.68 24.35 -4.95
CA ARG A 147 16.78 25.82 -4.91
C ARG A 147 16.45 26.51 -6.24
N THR A 148 16.66 25.82 -7.36
CA THR A 148 16.53 26.37 -8.71
C THR A 148 15.18 26.07 -9.37
N ILE A 149 14.25 25.42 -8.66
CA ILE A 149 12.95 25.06 -9.25
C ILE A 149 12.10 26.31 -9.53
N SER A 150 11.50 26.37 -10.71
CA SER A 150 10.53 27.42 -11.01
C SER A 150 9.19 27.17 -10.32
N ASP A 151 8.43 28.23 -10.07
CA ASP A 151 7.09 28.11 -9.46
C ASP A 151 6.12 27.28 -10.34
N ALA A 152 6.29 27.32 -11.65
CA ALA A 152 5.49 26.52 -12.59
C ALA A 152 5.83 25.02 -12.49
N GLU A 153 7.13 24.68 -12.45
CA GLU A 153 7.57 23.29 -12.27
C GLU A 153 7.18 22.74 -10.90
N ARG A 154 7.28 23.55 -9.84
CA ARG A 154 6.85 23.17 -8.49
C ARG A 154 5.37 22.80 -8.46
N LYS A 155 4.50 23.65 -9.02
CA LYS A 155 3.06 23.36 -9.11
C LYS A 155 2.77 22.09 -9.93
N ALA A 156 3.48 21.88 -11.03
CA ALA A 156 3.33 20.65 -11.82
C ALA A 156 3.77 19.40 -11.03
N LYS A 157 4.84 19.49 -10.23
CA LYS A 157 5.27 18.39 -9.35
C LYS A 157 4.30 18.20 -8.15
N ASP A 158 3.69 19.27 -7.62
CA ASP A 158 2.63 19.22 -6.60
C ASP A 158 1.38 18.48 -7.12
N GLU A 159 1.02 18.68 -8.40
CA GLU A 159 -0.08 17.97 -9.07
C GLU A 159 0.22 16.48 -9.20
N LYS A 160 1.46 16.11 -9.58
CA LYS A 160 1.88 14.71 -9.62
C LYS A 160 1.92 14.06 -8.23
N LEU A 161 2.31 14.81 -7.20
CA LEU A 161 2.24 14.36 -5.81
C LEU A 161 0.78 14.11 -5.37
N ASN A 162 -0.14 14.99 -5.76
CA ASN A 162 -1.57 14.81 -5.52
C ASN A 162 -2.13 13.60 -6.27
N PHE A 163 -1.69 13.37 -7.51
CA PHE A 163 -2.05 12.19 -8.27
C PHE A 163 -1.59 10.91 -7.57
N ALA A 164 -0.35 10.86 -7.07
CA ALA A 164 0.15 9.72 -6.29
C ALA A 164 -0.67 9.45 -5.02
N ALA A 165 -1.12 10.51 -4.32
CA ALA A 165 -2.02 10.38 -3.17
C ALA A 165 -3.39 9.83 -3.58
N ASN A 166 -3.96 10.29 -4.70
CA ASN A 166 -5.22 9.77 -5.23
C ASN A 166 -5.15 8.28 -5.62
N LEU A 167 -4.01 7.82 -6.15
CA LEU A 167 -3.82 6.39 -6.44
C LEU A 167 -3.88 5.54 -5.16
N LEU A 168 -3.28 6.00 -4.05
CA LEU A 168 -3.35 5.31 -2.76
C LEU A 168 -4.76 5.33 -2.17
N ALA A 169 -5.48 6.44 -2.30
CA ALA A 169 -6.87 6.53 -1.90
C ALA A 169 -7.76 5.55 -2.70
N ARG A 170 -7.52 5.39 -4.01
CA ARG A 170 -8.18 4.37 -4.83
C ARG A 170 -7.83 2.96 -4.37
N ALA A 171 -6.56 2.68 -4.08
CA ALA A 171 -6.14 1.39 -3.54
C ALA A 171 -6.88 1.07 -2.23
N SER A 172 -6.98 2.04 -1.33
CA SER A 172 -7.75 1.91 -0.08
C SER A 172 -9.21 1.55 -0.34
N GLY A 173 -9.90 2.27 -1.23
CA GLY A 173 -11.30 1.96 -1.57
C GLY A 173 -11.48 0.56 -2.17
N VAL A 174 -10.51 0.07 -2.96
CA VAL A 174 -10.54 -1.31 -3.48
C VAL A 174 -10.39 -2.33 -2.34
N TYR A 175 -9.50 -2.09 -1.37
CA TYR A 175 -9.36 -2.97 -0.21
C TYR A 175 -10.62 -2.96 0.67
N GLU A 176 -11.24 -1.80 0.90
CA GLU A 176 -12.50 -1.70 1.65
C GLU A 176 -13.63 -2.48 0.96
N HIS A 177 -13.80 -2.28 -0.36
CA HIS A 177 -14.78 -3.04 -1.14
C HIS A 177 -14.53 -4.56 -1.07
N LEU A 178 -13.26 -4.97 -1.17
CA LEU A 178 -12.87 -6.37 -1.02
C LEU A 178 -13.25 -6.92 0.37
N ALA A 179 -12.94 -6.20 1.44
CA ALA A 179 -13.18 -6.62 2.82
C ALA A 179 -14.67 -6.63 3.22
N GLU A 180 -15.45 -5.68 2.72
CA GLU A 180 -16.83 -5.44 3.15
C GLU A 180 -17.88 -6.10 2.25
N LYS A 181 -17.60 -6.27 0.97
CA LYS A 181 -18.55 -6.82 -0.01
C LYS A 181 -18.12 -8.19 -0.50
N VAL A 182 -16.95 -8.27 -1.14
CA VAL A 182 -16.53 -9.46 -1.87
C VAL A 182 -16.21 -10.64 -0.94
N LEU A 183 -15.42 -10.43 0.12
CA LEU A 183 -15.07 -11.52 1.05
C LEU A 183 -16.31 -12.08 1.79
N PRO A 184 -17.26 -11.26 2.29
CA PRO A 184 -18.50 -11.78 2.87
C PRO A 184 -19.40 -12.52 1.88
N GLU A 185 -19.51 -12.05 0.62
CA GLU A 185 -20.27 -12.76 -0.42
C GLU A 185 -19.62 -14.09 -0.79
N TRP A 186 -18.29 -14.13 -0.81
CA TRP A 186 -17.54 -15.36 -1.00
C TRP A 186 -17.81 -16.36 0.13
N ASP A 187 -17.81 -15.91 1.39
CA ASP A 187 -18.14 -16.76 2.54
C ASP A 187 -19.56 -17.33 2.45
N LYS A 188 -20.53 -16.54 1.96
CA LYS A 188 -21.88 -17.03 1.69
C LYS A 188 -21.91 -18.07 0.56
N ALA A 189 -21.12 -17.86 -0.48
CA ALA A 189 -21.09 -18.74 -1.65
C ALA A 189 -20.48 -20.11 -1.36
N ILE A 190 -19.49 -20.21 -0.47
CA ILE A 190 -18.89 -21.51 -0.09
C ILE A 190 -19.68 -22.20 1.05
N GLY A 191 -20.43 -21.44 1.85
CA GLY A 191 -21.20 -21.97 2.98
C GLY A 191 -20.32 -22.52 4.10
N ALA A 192 -20.67 -23.68 4.68
CA ALA A 192 -19.95 -24.26 5.82
C ALA A 192 -18.57 -24.84 5.47
N THR A 193 -18.24 -24.96 4.19
CA THR A 193 -16.97 -25.51 3.71
C THR A 193 -15.87 -24.47 3.89
N LYS A 194 -15.11 -24.53 4.97
CA LYS A 194 -13.98 -23.60 5.17
C LYS A 194 -12.85 -23.95 4.20
N THR A 195 -12.81 -23.28 3.05
CA THR A 195 -11.61 -23.27 2.21
C THR A 195 -10.51 -22.48 2.90
N GLU A 196 -9.32 -23.05 2.98
CA GLU A 196 -8.15 -22.37 3.54
C GLU A 196 -7.73 -21.21 2.62
N ARG A 197 -8.02 -19.98 3.05
CA ARG A 197 -7.64 -18.77 2.32
C ARG A 197 -6.20 -18.36 2.67
N PRO A 198 -5.41 -17.88 1.70
CA PRO A 198 -4.14 -17.22 1.98
C PRO A 198 -4.33 -16.01 2.91
N PRO A 199 -3.30 -15.67 3.70
CA PRO A 199 -3.39 -14.59 4.67
C PRO A 199 -3.72 -13.23 4.04
N GLU A 200 -3.28 -12.94 2.80
CA GLU A 200 -3.65 -11.71 2.09
C GLU A 200 -5.14 -11.56 1.78
N LEU A 201 -5.91 -12.65 1.78
CA LEU A 201 -7.36 -12.63 1.55
C LEU A 201 -8.16 -12.80 2.85
N ALA A 202 -7.49 -12.75 4.00
CA ALA A 202 -8.16 -12.64 5.28
C ALA A 202 -8.73 -11.21 5.42
N LYS A 203 -10.01 -11.11 5.81
CA LYS A 203 -10.70 -9.83 5.96
C LYS A 203 -9.91 -8.84 6.84
N VAL A 204 -9.36 -9.34 7.96
CA VAL A 204 -8.55 -8.56 8.90
C VAL A 204 -7.30 -7.95 8.22
N VAL A 205 -6.61 -8.73 7.38
CA VAL A 205 -5.42 -8.27 6.65
C VAL A 205 -5.80 -7.26 5.58
N VAL A 206 -6.85 -7.52 4.80
CA VAL A 206 -7.33 -6.57 3.78
C VAL A 206 -7.76 -5.24 4.41
N THR A 207 -8.46 -5.26 5.55
CA THR A 207 -8.80 -4.05 6.31
C THR A 207 -7.55 -3.32 6.83
N ALA A 208 -6.51 -4.05 7.22
CA ALA A 208 -5.23 -3.45 7.60
C ALA A 208 -4.55 -2.76 6.41
N LEU A 209 -4.55 -3.39 5.23
CA LEU A 209 -4.02 -2.81 3.98
C LEU A 209 -4.78 -1.56 3.57
N ALA A 210 -6.11 -1.54 3.72
CA ALA A 210 -6.93 -0.35 3.49
C ALA A 210 -6.48 0.84 4.35
N LYS A 211 -6.32 0.62 5.66
CA LYS A 211 -5.84 1.65 6.62
C LYS A 211 -4.43 2.11 6.31
N MET A 212 -3.54 1.19 5.94
CA MET A 212 -2.17 1.50 5.55
C MET A 212 -2.15 2.41 4.31
N ALA A 213 -2.94 2.10 3.28
CA ALA A 213 -3.01 2.91 2.07
C ALA A 213 -3.53 4.34 2.34
N VAL A 214 -4.50 4.50 3.25
CA VAL A 214 -4.94 5.84 3.70
C VAL A 214 -3.83 6.56 4.46
N ALA A 215 -3.11 5.87 5.34
CA ALA A 215 -2.01 6.46 6.09
C ALA A 215 -0.88 6.94 5.18
N ASP A 216 -0.53 6.15 4.15
CA ASP A 216 0.44 6.54 3.12
C ASP A 216 -0.05 7.77 2.34
N ALA A 217 -1.33 7.82 1.97
CA ALA A 217 -1.92 8.98 1.30
C ALA A 217 -1.89 10.24 2.19
N ASN A 218 -2.17 10.10 3.49
CA ASN A 218 -2.11 11.19 4.47
C ASN A 218 -0.69 11.74 4.59
N GLN A 219 0.34 10.89 4.61
CA GLN A 219 1.74 11.34 4.60
C GLN A 219 2.08 12.15 3.33
N LEU A 220 1.57 11.77 2.15
CA LEU A 220 1.76 12.55 0.93
C LEU A 220 1.01 13.88 0.96
N ALA A 221 -0.19 13.91 1.54
CA ALA A 221 -0.93 15.14 1.75
C ALA A 221 -0.18 16.09 2.70
N ILE A 222 0.41 15.58 3.78
CA ILE A 222 1.27 16.36 4.67
C ILE A 222 2.49 16.90 3.92
N ARG A 223 3.16 16.05 3.12
CA ARG A 223 4.28 16.48 2.27
C ARG A 223 3.87 17.63 1.35
N LYS A 224 2.71 17.51 0.69
CA LYS A 224 2.17 18.54 -0.21
C LYS A 224 1.92 19.86 0.53
N LEU A 225 1.35 19.82 1.73
CA LEU A 225 1.13 21.00 2.57
C LEU A 225 2.45 21.73 2.91
N MET A 226 3.54 20.97 3.03
CA MET A 226 4.86 21.49 3.40
C MET A 226 5.72 21.95 2.23
N THR A 227 5.31 21.74 0.98
CA THR A 227 6.12 22.01 -0.23
C THR A 227 6.65 23.44 -0.29
N ARG A 228 5.78 24.42 -0.06
CA ARG A 228 6.15 25.84 -0.13
C ARG A 228 7.09 26.23 1.02
N SER A 229 6.80 25.79 2.23
CA SER A 229 7.65 26.08 3.38
C SER A 229 9.00 25.36 3.32
N ALA A 230 9.04 24.16 2.74
CA ALA A 230 10.27 23.42 2.50
C ALA A 230 11.17 24.17 1.50
N TYR A 231 10.58 24.65 0.39
CA TYR A 231 11.30 25.49 -0.57
C TYR A 231 11.85 26.76 0.07
N ASP A 232 11.01 27.53 0.79
CA ASP A 232 11.44 28.76 1.45
C ASP A 232 12.56 28.50 2.47
N SER A 233 12.52 27.37 3.19
CA SER A 233 13.56 26.98 4.15
C SER A 233 14.90 26.65 3.47
N THR A 234 14.91 26.27 2.18
CA THR A 234 16.17 26.08 1.44
C THR A 234 16.88 27.40 1.12
N LEU A 235 16.11 28.49 1.03
CA LEU A 235 16.59 29.84 0.76
C LEU A 235 17.00 30.55 2.06
N THR A 236 16.18 30.41 3.10
CA THR A 236 16.42 30.98 4.43
C THR A 236 16.35 29.88 5.49
N PRO A 237 17.45 29.14 5.74
CA PRO A 237 17.46 28.08 6.74
C PRO A 237 17.51 28.64 8.16
N GLY A 238 16.82 27.98 9.08
CA GLY A 238 16.82 28.29 10.51
C GLY A 238 15.55 29.00 11.00
N PRO A 239 15.42 29.19 12.32
CA PRO A 239 14.30 29.91 12.91
C PRO A 239 14.35 31.42 12.60
N PRO A 240 13.20 32.12 12.54
CA PRO A 240 11.83 31.61 12.72
C PRO A 240 11.29 30.86 11.50
N LEU A 241 10.22 30.07 11.70
CA LEU A 241 9.56 29.38 10.58
C LEU A 241 9.11 30.36 9.48
N PRO A 242 9.18 29.98 8.19
CA PRO A 242 8.69 30.81 7.10
C PRO A 242 7.20 31.14 7.25
N LYS A 243 6.78 32.33 6.79
CA LYS A 243 5.36 32.72 6.78
C LYS A 243 4.45 31.80 5.95
N SER A 244 5.04 31.04 5.02
CA SER A 244 4.36 30.04 4.19
C SER A 244 4.12 28.71 4.91
N HIS A 245 4.67 28.53 6.11
CA HIS A 245 4.56 27.31 6.88
C HIS A 245 3.12 27.10 7.37
N PRO A 246 2.54 25.91 7.19
CA PRO A 246 1.21 25.60 7.73
C PRO A 246 1.24 25.58 9.27
N PRO A 247 0.10 25.70 9.96
CA PRO A 247 0.09 25.67 11.42
C PRO A 247 0.75 24.39 11.98
N THR A 248 1.71 24.54 12.88
CA THR A 248 2.48 23.44 13.49
C THR A 248 1.58 22.48 14.28
N SER A 249 0.61 23.01 15.02
CA SER A 249 -0.44 22.21 15.68
C SER A 249 -1.25 21.33 14.70
N LEU A 250 -1.53 21.83 13.49
CA LEU A 250 -2.23 21.05 12.46
C LEU A 250 -1.35 19.89 11.96
N LEU A 251 -0.07 20.15 11.71
CA LEU A 251 0.88 19.09 11.29
C LEU A 251 0.98 18.00 12.35
N GLY A 252 1.11 18.36 13.63
CA GLY A 252 1.12 17.40 14.73
C GLY A 252 -0.12 16.50 14.74
N LYS A 253 -1.31 17.10 14.55
CA LYS A 253 -2.59 16.38 14.45
C LYS A 253 -2.71 15.47 13.21
N LEU A 254 -2.14 15.86 12.08
CA LEU A 254 -2.13 15.03 10.88
C LEU A 254 -1.20 13.82 11.05
N TYR A 255 -0.01 14.03 11.62
CA TYR A 255 0.95 12.96 11.87
C TYR A 255 0.47 11.97 12.93
N ILE A 256 -0.18 12.42 14.01
CA ILE A 256 -0.73 11.50 15.02
C ILE A 256 -1.88 10.68 14.44
N ASN A 257 -2.71 11.25 13.55
CA ASN A 257 -3.73 10.50 12.82
C ASN A 257 -3.09 9.42 11.94
N ALA A 258 -2.06 9.76 11.16
CA ALA A 258 -1.35 8.77 10.35
C ALA A 258 -0.72 7.66 11.22
N SER A 259 -0.08 8.00 12.34
CA SER A 259 0.47 7.03 13.30
C SER A 259 -0.61 6.10 13.86
N SER A 260 -1.79 6.62 14.21
CA SER A 260 -2.91 5.83 14.70
C SER A 260 -3.42 4.81 13.67
N LEU A 261 -3.43 5.20 12.38
CA LEU A 261 -3.82 4.31 11.28
C LEU A 261 -2.80 3.18 11.09
N TYR A 262 -1.50 3.48 11.10
CA TYR A 262 -0.45 2.46 11.00
C TYR A 262 -0.45 1.51 12.21
N THR A 263 -0.60 2.04 13.43
CA THR A 263 -0.71 1.23 14.65
C THR A 263 -1.93 0.31 14.57
N SER A 264 -3.07 0.82 14.12
CA SER A 264 -4.28 0.02 13.93
C SER A 264 -4.06 -1.07 12.88
N ALA A 265 -3.46 -0.75 11.74
CA ALA A 265 -3.11 -1.73 10.72
C ALA A 265 -2.15 -2.81 11.26
N LEU A 266 -1.12 -2.43 12.01
CA LEU A 266 -0.16 -3.37 12.62
C LEU A 266 -0.85 -4.32 13.61
N SER A 267 -1.75 -3.79 14.45
CA SER A 267 -2.50 -4.61 15.41
C SER A 267 -3.36 -5.67 14.72
N LEU A 268 -4.00 -5.31 13.59
CA LEU A 268 -4.80 -6.21 12.77
C LEU A 268 -3.93 -7.29 12.10
N VAL A 269 -2.79 -6.91 11.54
CA VAL A 269 -1.84 -7.86 10.93
C VAL A 269 -1.29 -8.84 11.96
N ASN A 270 -0.94 -8.37 13.16
CA ASN A 270 -0.47 -9.23 14.24
C ASN A 270 -1.57 -10.18 14.75
N ALA A 271 -2.81 -9.69 14.86
CA ALA A 271 -3.94 -10.54 15.25
C ALA A 271 -4.25 -11.63 14.21
N ALA A 272 -3.95 -11.39 12.92
CA ALA A 272 -4.14 -12.35 11.86
C ALA A 272 -3.05 -13.43 11.78
N SER A 273 -1.94 -13.28 12.52
CA SER A 273 -0.79 -14.18 12.50
C SER A 273 -0.78 -15.10 13.73
N PRO A 274 -1.35 -16.32 13.66
CA PRO A 274 -1.27 -17.26 14.77
C PRO A 274 0.18 -17.73 14.98
N THR A 275 0.63 -17.77 16.23
CA THR A 275 2.00 -18.11 16.67
C THR A 275 2.45 -19.55 16.36
N SER A 276 1.65 -20.35 15.65
CA SER A 276 1.88 -21.80 15.51
C SER A 276 1.85 -22.35 14.07
N ASN A 277 1.55 -21.55 13.03
CA ASN A 277 1.50 -22.03 11.64
C ASN A 277 2.18 -21.06 10.67
N ASP A 278 3.39 -21.39 10.23
CA ASP A 278 4.19 -20.60 9.27
C ASP A 278 3.45 -20.28 7.96
N SER A 279 2.52 -21.14 7.50
CA SER A 279 1.80 -20.91 6.23
C SER A 279 0.75 -19.79 6.27
N LYS A 280 0.36 -19.33 7.46
CA LYS A 280 -0.65 -18.27 7.67
C LYS A 280 -0.06 -16.98 8.21
N GLU A 281 1.23 -16.97 8.51
CA GLU A 281 1.88 -15.77 9.01
C GLU A 281 1.98 -14.73 7.90
N VAL A 282 1.72 -13.47 8.26
CA VAL A 282 1.89 -12.34 7.37
C VAL A 282 3.38 -11.96 7.31
N ASN A 283 3.87 -11.70 6.09
CA ASN A 283 5.24 -11.33 5.80
C ASN A 283 5.80 -10.31 6.82
N ALA A 284 6.94 -10.65 7.42
CA ALA A 284 7.65 -9.80 8.38
C ALA A 284 7.98 -8.41 7.80
N ASN A 285 8.25 -8.29 6.50
CA ASN A 285 8.54 -7.01 5.85
C ASN A 285 7.39 -6.02 5.98
N LEU A 286 6.14 -6.49 5.88
CA LEU A 286 4.96 -5.65 6.02
C LEU A 286 4.80 -5.18 7.48
N ARG A 287 5.01 -6.08 8.44
CA ARG A 287 4.98 -5.74 9.87
C ARG A 287 6.06 -4.71 10.24
N HIS A 288 7.28 -4.90 9.74
CA HIS A 288 8.37 -3.95 9.93
C HIS A 288 8.06 -2.60 9.31
N TYR A 289 7.52 -2.57 8.09
CA TYR A 289 7.11 -1.32 7.45
C TYR A 289 6.06 -0.56 8.28
N LEU A 290 5.00 -1.24 8.72
CA LEU A 290 3.94 -0.65 9.54
C LEU A 290 4.48 -0.13 10.88
N SER A 291 5.36 -0.90 11.54
CA SER A 291 6.00 -0.48 12.79
C SER A 291 6.89 0.75 12.58
N ASP A 292 7.74 0.73 11.55
CA ASP A 292 8.69 1.80 11.26
C ASP A 292 7.96 3.11 10.92
N GLU A 293 6.96 3.07 10.05
CA GLU A 293 6.19 4.26 9.66
C GLU A 293 5.30 4.76 10.79
N SER A 294 4.76 3.87 11.64
CA SER A 294 4.02 4.27 12.83
C SER A 294 4.87 5.08 13.81
N THR A 295 6.07 4.58 14.14
CA THR A 295 7.02 5.28 15.02
C THR A 295 7.54 6.55 14.37
N PHE A 296 7.76 6.53 13.05
CA PHE A 296 8.17 7.73 12.31
C PHE A 296 7.10 8.83 12.41
N CYS A 297 5.83 8.50 12.13
CA CYS A 297 4.73 9.46 12.27
C CYS A 297 4.53 9.94 13.72
N SER A 298 4.71 9.06 14.70
CA SER A 298 4.71 9.43 16.13
C SER A 298 5.78 10.49 16.42
N ALA A 299 7.03 10.22 16.03
CA ALA A 299 8.15 11.12 16.23
C ALA A 299 7.94 12.48 15.54
N MET A 300 7.43 12.48 14.31
CA MET A 300 7.10 13.71 13.60
C MET A 300 5.97 14.49 14.28
N SER A 301 4.97 13.81 14.86
CA SER A 301 3.92 14.49 15.62
C SER A 301 4.49 15.19 16.86
N HIS A 302 5.36 14.51 17.61
CA HIS A 302 6.04 15.08 18.77
C HIS A 302 6.90 16.28 18.39
N ARG A 303 7.62 16.20 17.26
CA ARG A 303 8.39 17.34 16.75
C ARG A 303 7.51 18.57 16.55
N TRP A 304 6.40 18.44 15.82
CA TRP A 304 5.55 19.58 15.51
C TRP A 304 4.80 20.14 16.72
N PHE A 305 4.41 19.30 17.67
CA PHE A 305 3.89 19.78 18.96
C PHE A 305 4.96 20.48 19.81
N GLY A 306 6.22 20.03 19.74
CA GLY A 306 7.34 20.69 20.39
C GLY A 306 7.60 22.09 19.84
N VAL A 307 7.57 22.24 18.52
CA VAL A 307 7.70 23.56 17.86
C VAL A 307 6.52 24.48 18.22
N ASP A 308 5.29 23.98 18.18
CA ASP A 308 4.08 24.72 18.58
C ASP A 308 4.16 25.22 20.04
N ALA A 309 4.62 24.37 20.97
CA ALA A 309 4.81 24.74 22.36
C ALA A 309 5.97 25.72 22.57
N GLY A 310 7.04 25.62 21.77
CA GLY A 310 8.19 26.52 21.82
C GLY A 310 7.88 27.94 21.33
N GLU A 311 6.97 28.08 20.37
CA GLU A 311 6.49 29.38 19.88
C GLU A 311 5.52 30.07 20.86
N ALA A 312 4.88 29.31 21.76
CA ALA A 312 3.97 29.84 22.77
C ALA A 312 4.74 30.41 23.99
N PRO A 313 4.35 31.59 24.50
CA PRO A 313 5.03 32.20 25.64
C PRO A 313 4.87 31.34 26.90
N GLY A 314 5.99 31.03 27.56
CA GLY A 314 6.01 30.31 28.84
C GLY A 314 5.91 28.78 28.75
N ARG A 315 5.86 28.19 27.55
CA ARG A 315 5.78 26.72 27.35
C ARG A 315 7.05 26.09 26.76
N CYS A 316 8.18 26.82 26.79
CA CYS A 316 9.44 26.35 26.22
C CYS A 316 9.92 25.01 26.83
N GLY A 317 9.69 24.78 28.12
CA GLY A 317 10.03 23.51 28.78
C GLY A 317 9.26 22.30 28.22
N GLU A 318 7.98 22.48 27.91
CA GLU A 318 7.18 21.45 27.21
C GLU A 318 7.69 21.23 25.79
N GLY A 319 8.05 22.32 25.09
CA GLY A 319 8.64 22.26 23.76
C GLY A 319 9.91 21.40 23.70
N VAL A 320 10.85 21.65 24.62
CA VAL A 320 12.10 20.85 24.72
C VAL A 320 11.81 19.39 25.02
N ALA A 321 10.85 19.09 25.92
CA ALA A 321 10.49 17.71 26.25
C ALA A 321 9.95 16.94 25.03
N PHE A 322 9.05 17.55 24.25
CA PHE A 322 8.52 16.95 23.02
C PHE A 322 9.59 16.75 21.94
N LEU A 323 10.50 17.71 21.77
CA LEU A 323 11.61 17.60 20.82
C LEU A 323 12.60 16.50 21.24
N ALA A 324 12.90 16.40 22.54
CA ALA A 324 13.74 15.32 23.08
C ALA A 324 13.10 13.94 22.87
N TRP A 325 11.78 13.82 23.03
CA TRP A 325 11.05 12.59 22.75
C TRP A 325 11.12 12.24 21.27
N SER A 326 10.81 13.18 20.38
CA SER A 326 10.93 13.00 18.93
C SER A 326 12.31 12.50 18.52
N LYS A 327 13.37 13.14 19.04
CA LYS A 327 14.76 12.75 18.79
C LYS A 327 15.03 11.30 19.23
N SER A 328 14.59 10.90 20.42
CA SER A 328 14.80 9.54 20.93
C SER A 328 14.11 8.48 20.07
N GLU A 329 12.88 8.74 19.60
CA GLU A 329 12.17 7.83 18.69
C GLU A 329 12.88 7.72 17.32
N LEU A 330 13.37 8.83 16.76
CA LEU A 330 14.13 8.83 15.50
C LEU A 330 15.47 8.09 15.63
N GLU A 331 16.17 8.24 16.77
CA GLU A 331 17.40 7.52 17.07
C GLU A 331 17.15 6.00 17.19
N SER A 332 16.08 5.61 17.90
CA SER A 332 15.66 4.20 18.00
C SER A 332 15.38 3.57 16.63
N LEU A 333 14.69 4.31 15.74
CA LEU A 333 14.44 3.87 14.36
C LEU A 333 15.72 3.68 13.55
N LYS A 334 16.71 4.58 13.73
CA LYS A 334 18.01 4.48 13.07
C LYS A 334 18.79 3.24 13.54
N GLU A 335 18.76 2.94 14.84
CA GLU A 335 19.44 1.78 15.43
C GLU A 335 18.77 0.44 15.06
N SER A 336 17.44 0.38 15.08
CA SER A 336 16.67 -0.82 14.69
C SER A 336 17.04 -1.28 13.26
N LYS A 337 17.21 -0.34 12.33
CA LYS A 337 17.55 -0.62 10.93
C LYS A 337 19.00 -1.05 10.69
N LEU A 338 19.91 -0.71 11.61
CA LEU A 338 21.29 -1.21 11.60
C LEU A 338 21.34 -2.69 11.99
N LYS A 339 20.47 -3.14 12.91
CA LYS A 339 20.44 -4.54 13.38
C LYS A 339 19.79 -5.50 12.37
N LEU A 340 18.81 -5.06 11.57
CA LEU A 340 18.17 -5.87 10.52
C LEU A 340 19.01 -6.01 9.23
N SER A 341 20.27 -5.54 9.18
CA SER A 341 21.04 -5.43 7.94
C SER A 341 21.64 -6.73 7.38
N VAL A 342 21.35 -7.90 7.97
CA VAL A 342 22.12 -9.13 7.69
C VAL A 342 21.44 -10.08 6.68
N GLY A 343 20.19 -9.89 6.24
CA GLY A 343 19.48 -11.01 5.57
C GLY A 343 18.53 -10.76 4.40
N GLY A 344 18.38 -9.55 3.85
CA GLY A 344 17.32 -9.27 2.86
C GLY A 344 17.81 -8.67 1.55
N LYS A 345 17.44 -9.26 0.40
CA LYS A 345 17.44 -8.62 -0.94
C LYS A 345 16.38 -7.50 -1.00
N VAL A 346 16.48 -6.52 -0.13
CA VAL A 346 15.73 -5.26 -0.26
C VAL A 346 16.58 -4.33 -1.12
N ASN A 347 15.94 -3.58 -2.03
CA ASN A 347 16.62 -2.65 -2.92
C ASN A 347 17.54 -1.72 -2.12
N LYS A 348 18.85 -1.82 -2.35
CA LYS A 348 19.90 -1.09 -1.61
C LYS A 348 19.66 0.43 -1.66
N GLU A 349 19.09 0.89 -2.76
CA GLU A 349 18.72 2.30 -3.03
C GLU A 349 17.55 2.78 -2.16
N GLU A 350 16.48 2.00 -2.01
CA GLU A 350 15.35 2.36 -1.13
C GLU A 350 15.77 2.42 0.33
N LYS A 351 16.70 1.54 0.73
CA LYS A 351 17.26 1.54 2.08
C LYS A 351 18.15 2.76 2.32
N ALA A 352 18.93 3.17 1.33
CA ALA A 352 19.74 4.39 1.40
C ALA A 352 18.84 5.63 1.52
N ALA A 353 17.85 5.78 0.63
CA ALA A 353 16.92 6.91 0.66
C ALA A 353 16.13 7.02 1.99
N LYS A 354 15.75 5.88 2.59
CA LYS A 354 15.11 5.87 3.92
C LYS A 354 16.08 6.26 5.05
N LYS A 355 17.36 5.91 4.94
CA LYS A 355 18.40 6.29 5.90
C LYS A 355 18.71 7.78 5.81
N ASP A 356 18.81 8.31 4.60
CA ASP A 356 19.08 9.73 4.34
C ASP A 356 17.92 10.58 4.86
N ARG A 357 16.66 10.18 4.60
CA ARG A 357 15.48 10.82 5.21
C ARG A 357 15.55 10.86 6.74
N LEU A 358 15.88 9.74 7.39
CA LEU A 358 15.97 9.70 8.85
C LEU A 358 17.08 10.59 9.38
N ALA A 359 18.20 10.72 8.66
CA ALA A 359 19.28 11.62 9.01
C ALA A 359 18.84 13.09 8.88
N ASP A 360 18.21 13.45 7.76
CA ASP A 360 17.71 14.80 7.51
C ASP A 360 16.69 15.25 8.57
N GLU A 361 15.75 14.37 8.94
CA GLU A 361 14.73 14.69 9.94
C GLU A 361 15.32 14.80 11.35
N LEU A 362 16.34 13.97 11.66
CA LEU A 362 17.05 14.03 12.94
C LEU A 362 17.90 15.29 13.05
N ASP A 363 18.56 15.71 11.97
CA ASP A 363 19.30 16.97 11.93
C ASP A 363 18.35 18.16 11.97
N SER A 364 17.19 18.09 11.32
CA SER A 364 16.15 19.10 11.44
C SER A 364 15.58 19.20 12.86
N ALA A 365 15.36 18.08 13.56
CA ALA A 365 14.92 18.09 14.96
C ALA A 365 15.96 18.75 15.89
N LYS A 366 17.26 18.56 15.63
CA LYS A 366 18.33 19.22 16.38
C LYS A 366 18.38 20.74 16.18
N VAL A 367 17.91 21.27 15.04
CA VAL A 367 17.90 22.72 14.78
C VAL A 367 16.93 23.46 15.70
N PHE A 368 15.90 22.77 16.22
CA PHE A 368 14.90 23.35 17.12
C PHE A 368 15.21 23.14 18.62
N LEU A 369 16.22 22.33 18.95
CA LEU A 369 16.77 22.16 20.30
C LEU A 369 17.93 23.13 20.50
#